data_AF-A0A6V7JRA5-F1
#
_entry.id   AF-A0A6V7JRA5-F1
#
_cell.length_a   1.000
_cell.length_b   1.000
_cell.length_c   1.000
_cell.angle_alpha   90.00
_cell.angle_beta   90.00
_cell.angle_gamma   90.00
#
_symmetry.space_group_name_H-M   'P 1'
#
loop_
_entity.id
_entity.type
_entity.pdbx_description
1 polymer ?
#
loop_
_entity_poly.entity_id
_entity_poly.type
_entity_poly.pdbx_seq_one_letter_code
_entity_poly.pdbx_strand_id
1 'polypeptide(L)'
;NWRKDVLGTIQSDYMDFLNKAEKKVLNGPTWTSADTMMAAAMIWPNLAIKKFSTNVTPITDGAARGGVLVDFGEPPEKSINTEIIEEIDVDEFKKLLVFYLSN
;
A
#
# COMPACT_ATOMS: atom_id res chain seq x y z
N ASN A 1 8.17 -16.83 -4.79
CA ASN A 1 8.19 -15.42 -4.31
C ASN A 1 7.97 -14.51 -5.53
N TRP A 2 6.74 -14.02 -5.79
CA TRP A 2 6.39 -13.25 -7.00
C TRP A 2 7.33 -12.07 -7.29
N ARG A 3 7.78 -11.34 -6.26
CA ARG A 3 8.72 -10.23 -6.42
C ARG A 3 10.05 -10.67 -7.05
N LYS A 4 10.55 -11.87 -6.74
CA LYS A 4 11.78 -12.43 -7.33
C LYS A 4 11.53 -13.11 -8.67
N ASP A 5 10.50 -13.95 -8.72
CA ASP A 5 10.30 -14.92 -9.81
C ASP A 5 9.57 -14.32 -11.02
N VAL A 6 8.92 -13.17 -10.85
CA VAL A 6 8.17 -12.48 -11.91
C VAL A 6 8.65 -11.04 -12.08
N LEU A 7 8.53 -10.21 -11.05
CA LEU A 7 8.90 -8.80 -11.17
C LEU A 7 10.43 -8.66 -11.33
N GLY A 8 11.19 -9.41 -10.54
CA GLY A 8 12.66 -9.34 -10.51
C GLY A 8 13.35 -9.85 -11.77
N THR A 9 12.66 -10.57 -12.64
CA THR A 9 13.23 -11.11 -13.90
C THR A 9 13.06 -10.16 -15.08
N ILE A 10 12.36 -9.04 -14.91
CA ILE A 10 12.18 -8.03 -15.95
C ILE A 10 13.54 -7.38 -16.29
N GLN A 11 13.83 -7.29 -17.59
CA GLN A 11 15.05 -6.67 -18.10
C GLN A 11 14.83 -5.17 -18.31
N SER A 12 15.10 -4.37 -17.27
CA SER A 12 15.08 -2.91 -17.33
C SER A 12 16.08 -2.30 -16.36
N ASP A 13 16.55 -1.09 -16.65
CA ASP A 13 17.46 -0.35 -15.77
C ASP A 13 16.83 -0.09 -14.38
N TYR A 14 15.52 0.16 -14.35
CA TYR A 14 14.76 0.35 -13.11
C TYR A 14 14.76 -0.92 -12.25
N MET A 15 14.51 -2.08 -12.87
CA MET A 15 14.49 -3.34 -12.15
C MET A 15 15.87 -3.80 -11.72
N ASP A 16 16.89 -3.54 -12.52
CA ASP A 16 18.28 -3.77 -12.14
C ASP A 16 18.68 -2.94 -10.91
N PHE A 17 18.25 -1.67 -10.87
CA PHE A 17 18.43 -0.82 -9.71
C PHE A 17 17.70 -1.38 -8.48
N LEU A 18 16.40 -1.66 -8.60
CA LEU A 18 15.57 -2.15 -7.49
C LEU A 18 16.06 -3.49 -6.95
N ASN A 19 16.44 -4.43 -7.82
CA ASN A 19 17.01 -5.71 -7.43
C ASN A 19 18.30 -5.56 -6.62
N LYS A 20 19.14 -4.57 -6.96
CA LYS A 20 20.36 -4.25 -6.19
C LYS A 20 20.03 -3.58 -4.87
N ALA A 21 19.15 -2.58 -4.87
CA ALA A 21 18.75 -1.82 -3.68
C ALA A 21 18.07 -2.72 -2.63
N GLU A 22 17.20 -3.62 -3.08
CA GLU A 22 16.42 -4.48 -2.20
C GLU A 22 17.11 -5.82 -1.89
N LYS A 23 18.33 -6.07 -2.38
CA LYS A 23 19.01 -7.38 -2.31
C LYS A 23 19.01 -8.01 -0.92
N LYS A 24 19.19 -7.22 0.14
CA LYS A 24 19.16 -7.70 1.54
C LYS A 24 17.74 -7.98 2.02
N VAL A 25 16.80 -7.09 1.71
CA VAL A 25 15.39 -7.17 2.15
C VAL A 25 14.68 -8.34 1.47
N LEU A 26 15.00 -8.63 0.21
CA LEU A 26 14.43 -9.74 -0.56
C LEU A 26 14.79 -11.12 0.02
N ASN A 27 15.80 -11.23 0.89
CA ASN A 27 16.13 -12.48 1.59
C ASN A 27 15.42 -12.63 2.93
N GLY A 28 14.62 -11.62 3.33
CA GLY A 28 13.73 -11.72 4.46
C GLY A 28 12.53 -12.65 4.20
N PRO A 29 11.75 -12.97 5.25
CA PRO A 29 10.62 -13.89 5.16
C PRO A 29 9.49 -13.34 4.26
N THR A 30 9.34 -12.02 4.19
CA THR A 30 8.31 -11.36 3.40
C THR A 30 8.86 -10.08 2.78
N TRP A 31 8.54 -9.86 1.50
CA TRP A 31 8.67 -8.55 0.87
C TRP A 31 7.36 -7.79 1.12
N THR A 32 7.43 -6.66 1.80
CA THR A 32 6.28 -5.80 2.11
C THR A 32 6.42 -4.49 1.35
N SER A 33 5.51 -4.24 0.42
CA SER A 33 5.52 -3.04 -0.43
C SER A 33 4.48 -2.02 0.02
N ALA A 34 4.37 -1.77 1.32
CA ALA A 34 3.32 -0.94 1.89
C ALA A 34 3.29 0.46 1.25
N ASP A 35 4.45 1.12 1.20
CA ASP A 35 4.57 2.45 0.60
C ASP A 35 4.25 2.46 -0.89
N THR A 36 4.77 1.47 -1.65
CA THR A 36 4.50 1.34 -3.09
C THR A 36 3.03 1.07 -3.37
N MET A 37 2.39 0.23 -2.55
CA MET A 37 0.97 -0.09 -2.66
C MET A 37 0.11 1.13 -2.35
N MET A 38 0.45 1.89 -1.29
CA MET A 38 -0.25 3.12 -0.97
C MET A 38 -0.10 4.18 -2.06
N ALA A 39 1.13 4.37 -2.58
CA ALA A 39 1.37 5.27 -3.70
C ALA A 39 0.57 4.88 -4.94
N ALA A 40 0.53 3.58 -5.26
CA ALA A 40 -0.29 3.07 -6.35
C ALA A 40 -1.79 3.33 -6.11
N ALA A 41 -2.31 3.09 -4.91
CA ALA A 41 -3.70 3.35 -4.58
C ALA A 41 -4.07 4.85 -4.65
N MET A 42 -3.13 5.75 -4.37
CA MET A 42 -3.33 7.20 -4.55
C MET A 42 -3.37 7.60 -6.03
N ILE A 43 -2.52 7.00 -6.88
CA ILE A 43 -2.44 7.31 -8.31
C ILE A 43 -3.60 6.64 -9.10
N TRP A 44 -3.96 5.42 -8.73
CA TRP A 44 -5.03 4.61 -9.33
C TRP A 44 -6.06 4.24 -8.25
N PRO A 45 -7.03 5.14 -7.96
CA PRO A 45 -8.01 4.94 -6.89
C PRO A 45 -8.89 3.69 -7.06
N ASN A 46 -9.01 3.17 -8.28
CA ASN A 46 -9.72 1.92 -8.57
C ASN A 46 -9.03 0.67 -7.99
N LEU A 47 -7.78 0.78 -7.55
CA LEU A 47 -7.11 -0.29 -6.81
C LEU A 47 -7.74 -0.52 -5.42
N ALA A 48 -8.33 0.51 -4.80
CA ALA A 48 -9.01 0.37 -3.52
C ALA A 48 -10.42 -0.21 -3.71
N ILE A 49 -10.51 -1.55 -3.69
CA ILE A 49 -11.75 -2.28 -3.96
C ILE A 49 -12.70 -2.31 -2.75
N LYS A 50 -12.17 -2.16 -1.53
CA LYS A 50 -12.98 -1.99 -0.33
C LYS A 50 -12.46 -0.81 0.48
N LYS A 51 -13.34 0.16 0.72
CA LYS A 51 -13.05 1.37 1.48
C LYS A 51 -14.30 1.91 2.13
N PHE A 52 -14.12 2.63 3.23
CA PHE A 52 -15.19 3.34 3.90
C PHE A 52 -14.70 4.69 4.43
N SER A 53 -15.61 5.64 4.47
CA SER A 53 -15.34 7.00 4.95
C SER A 53 -15.79 7.14 6.40
N THR A 54 -14.92 7.67 7.25
CA THR A 54 -15.24 7.87 8.67
C THR A 54 -14.45 9.03 9.29
N ASN A 55 -14.68 9.30 10.57
CA ASN A 55 -13.84 10.12 11.40
C ASN A 55 -12.76 9.27 12.10
N VAL A 56 -11.52 9.75 12.04
CA VAL A 56 -10.42 9.21 12.83
C VAL A 56 -9.79 10.30 13.70
N THR A 57 -9.35 9.91 14.90
CA THR A 57 -8.62 10.80 15.82
C THR A 57 -7.32 10.11 16.27
N PRO A 58 -6.14 10.76 16.14
CA PRO A 58 -4.89 10.19 16.61
C PRO A 58 -4.82 10.22 18.15
N ILE A 59 -4.33 9.14 18.75
CA ILE A 59 -4.10 9.07 20.21
C ILE A 59 -2.72 9.66 20.50
N THR A 60 -2.69 10.86 21.10
CA THR A 60 -1.46 11.62 21.33
C THR A 60 -0.81 11.39 22.68
N ASP A 61 -1.50 10.77 23.64
CA ASP A 61 -1.03 10.56 25.01
C ASP A 61 -1.55 9.23 25.61
N GLY A 62 -0.97 8.81 26.75
CA GLY A 62 -1.34 7.62 27.50
C GLY A 62 -0.75 6.31 26.94
N ALA A 63 -1.20 5.18 27.49
CA ALA A 63 -0.68 3.85 27.15
C ALA A 63 -0.96 3.44 25.70
N ALA A 64 -1.96 4.04 25.05
CA ALA A 64 -2.35 3.79 23.67
C ALA A 64 -1.78 4.84 22.68
N ARG A 65 -0.82 5.67 23.11
CA ARG A 65 -0.17 6.68 22.26
C ARG A 65 0.37 6.05 20.98
N GLY A 66 0.08 6.69 19.84
CA GLY A 66 0.43 6.19 18.51
C GLY A 66 -0.66 5.31 17.87
N GLY A 67 -1.71 4.97 18.62
CA GLY A 67 -2.92 4.36 18.07
C GLY A 67 -3.81 5.38 17.34
N VAL A 68 -4.82 4.85 16.65
CA VAL A 68 -5.85 5.62 15.94
C VAL A 68 -7.21 5.19 16.47
N LEU A 69 -8.02 6.15 16.93
CA LEU A 69 -9.43 5.91 17.25
C LEU A 69 -10.23 6.03 15.95
N VAL A 70 -10.97 4.97 15.61
CA VAL A 70 -11.83 4.91 14.43
C VAL A 70 -13.29 4.92 14.90
N ASP A 71 -14.08 5.88 14.42
CA ASP A 71 -15.51 5.87 14.65
C ASP A 71 -16.17 4.87 13.67
N PHE A 72 -16.90 3.89 14.19
CA PHE A 72 -17.66 2.93 13.38
C PHE A 72 -19.17 3.21 13.40
N GLY A 73 -19.61 4.25 14.10
CA GLY A 73 -20.99 4.74 14.05
C GLY A 73 -21.27 5.50 12.75
N GLU A 74 -22.54 5.88 12.52
CA GLU A 74 -22.92 6.75 11.40
C GLU A 74 -22.55 8.21 11.75
N PRO A 75 -21.46 8.77 11.19
CA PRO A 75 -21.07 10.13 11.52
C PRO A 75 -22.02 11.08 10.76
N PRO A 76 -22.40 12.24 11.33
CA PRO A 76 -22.98 13.29 10.51
C PRO A 76 -21.99 13.64 9.39
N GLU A 77 -22.47 13.74 8.14
CA GLU A 77 -21.64 13.87 6.92
C GLU A 77 -20.55 14.96 7.01
N LYS A 78 -20.79 16.02 7.81
CA LYS A 78 -19.84 17.11 8.09
C LYS A 78 -18.65 16.74 8.99
N SER A 79 -18.57 15.51 9.48
CA SER A 79 -17.53 15.04 10.41
C SER A 79 -16.54 14.04 9.80
N ILE A 80 -16.77 13.61 8.55
CA ILE A 80 -15.86 12.69 7.86
C ILE A 80 -14.54 13.42 7.55
N ASN A 81 -13.43 12.83 7.98
CA ASN A 81 -12.10 13.40 7.76
C ASN A 81 -11.12 12.42 7.10
N THR A 82 -11.51 11.16 6.88
CA THR A 82 -10.62 10.11 6.37
C THR A 82 -11.40 9.04 5.60
N GLU A 83 -10.77 8.51 4.56
CA GLU A 83 -11.18 7.28 3.88
C GLU A 83 -10.20 6.17 4.27
N ILE A 84 -10.71 5.08 4.85
CA ILE A 84 -9.91 3.91 5.22
C ILE A 84 -10.04 2.89 4.09
N ILE A 85 -8.90 2.51 3.51
CA ILE A 85 -8.81 1.42 2.54
C ILE A 85 -8.62 0.11 3.33
N GLU A 86 -9.56 -0.81 3.17
CA GLU A 86 -9.52 -2.13 3.79
C GLU A 86 -8.94 -3.19 2.86
N GLU A 87 -9.13 -3.03 1.55
CA GLU A 87 -8.71 -4.02 0.55
C GLU A 87 -8.24 -3.35 -0.75
N ILE A 88 -7.15 -3.89 -1.29
CA ILE A 88 -6.53 -3.48 -2.56
C ILE A 88 -6.62 -4.64 -3.56
N ASP A 89 -6.90 -4.34 -4.82
CA ASP A 89 -6.73 -5.28 -5.93
C ASP A 89 -5.23 -5.55 -6.15
N VAL A 90 -4.75 -6.61 -5.50
CA VAL A 90 -3.34 -7.00 -5.53
C VAL A 90 -2.91 -7.44 -6.93
N ASP A 91 -3.80 -8.03 -7.73
CA ASP A 91 -3.43 -8.53 -9.05
C ASP A 91 -3.34 -7.40 -10.06
N GLU A 92 -4.22 -6.41 -9.99
CA GLU A 92 -4.08 -5.18 -10.76
C GLU A 92 -2.84 -4.38 -10.35
N PHE A 93 -2.56 -4.27 -9.05
CA PHE A 93 -1.32 -3.68 -8.55
C PHE A 93 -0.07 -4.35 -9.13
N LYS A 94 -0.03 -5.69 -9.15
CA LYS A 94 1.09 -6.45 -9.75
C LYS A 94 1.24 -6.16 -11.24
N LYS A 95 0.15 -6.08 -12.00
CA LYS A 95 0.19 -5.75 -13.44
C LYS A 95 0.76 -4.36 -13.67
N LEU A 96 0.35 -3.37 -12.85
CA LEU A 96 0.87 -2.01 -12.93
C LEU A 96 2.39 -1.98 -12.69
N LEU A 97 2.88 -2.69 -11.67
CA LEU A 97 4.31 -2.78 -11.42
C LEU A 97 5.07 -3.38 -12.61
N VAL A 98 4.56 -4.48 -13.18
CA VAL A 98 5.18 -5.09 -14.36
C VAL A 98 5.16 -4.11 -15.53
N PHE A 99 4.04 -3.46 -15.81
CA PHE A 99 3.90 -2.53 -16.93
C PHE A 99 4.86 -1.34 -16.82
N TYR A 100 4.91 -0.66 -15.67
CA TYR A 100 5.72 0.55 -15.52
C TYR A 100 7.21 0.27 -15.33
N LEU A 101 7.58 -0.89 -14.78
CA LEU A 101 8.99 -1.24 -14.57
C LEU A 101 9.58 -2.06 -15.72
N SER A 102 8.80 -2.39 -16.76
CA SER A 102 9.30 -3.01 -17.99
C SER A 102 9.66 -2.00 -19.10
N ASN A 103 9.20 -0.75 -18.96
CA ASN A 103 9.51 0.36 -19.86
C ASN A 103 10.64 1.22 -19.30
#